data_AF-A0A1R3F679-F1
#
_entry.id   AF-A0A1R3F679-F1
#
_cell.length_a   1.000
_cell.length_b   1.000
_cell.length_c   1.000
_cell.angle_alpha   90.00
_cell.angle_beta   90.00
_cell.angle_gamma   90.00
#
_symmetry.space_group_name_H-M   'P 1'
#
loop_
_entity.id
_entity.type
_entity.pdbx_description
1 polymer ?
#
loop_
_entity_poly.entity_id
_entity_poly.type
_entity_poly.pdbx_seq_one_letter_code
_entity_poly.pdbx_strand_id
1 'polypeptide(L)'
;MSREKKEFLDNTIERRADYIKSDELMLNTSMNDFFSDVIKSLTNRQTTLIVGPRGCGKTHMMRYTALECNSDDTKPFSVYVTFNRYYRLEPMLTSDINAINTFHTWALTQIILAAYETLETTIDNHNIILEEIGGFFTIEILYSIIAKIEKGVQLSSEEQEAADYISISMTKNFLMKVKELSKRKRILILMDDAALTLTPEYMKEFFEIFRTLKSQFITPKASVYPGTTEYGSRFHPTQEGVFKSVWLSIENESYSETMEAIAVKRIPNFSEIPEPIRELLKYAAFGVPRAYLSLLQDYIDNKTSRSQAQKLNSVIKSHITARVDEFKSIAIKSPKLKILIESGDRVFNKICSDLKEVNDSKNEEKLKQLLFGITGIDNDPYVERMFNLLVEAGLLYEIESDVSHGEDRDYKRFIPHIAALLNIKTFLSKGTASSAKIALERLQFKSTKHPIRRTKDSILKSSGVDELKFNLPSCSSCNTERISQNQKFCHNCGAELIDISSFDQCMSIPLADITGLTPWMRDKIKNEIPKFETIGDFVTSQDPSKVLRQAEQIGQKRAEKIILLATTFVDEFLQ
;
A
#
# COMPACT_ATOMS: atom_id res chain seq x y z
N MET A 1 -20.98 12.52 -25.71
CA MET A 1 -20.36 11.88 -24.53
C MET A 1 -21.46 11.80 -23.48
N SER A 2 -21.89 10.62 -23.05
CA SER A 2 -22.92 10.52 -22.01
C SER A 2 -22.33 11.01 -20.68
N ARG A 3 -23.13 11.79 -19.93
CA ARG A 3 -22.80 12.38 -18.62
C ARG A 3 -22.24 11.33 -17.64
N GLU A 4 -22.78 10.12 -17.70
CA GLU A 4 -22.40 8.94 -16.91
C GLU A 4 -20.93 8.51 -17.04
N LYS A 5 -20.29 8.68 -18.21
CA LYS A 5 -18.90 8.24 -18.42
C LYS A 5 -17.86 9.22 -17.87
N LYS A 6 -18.25 10.47 -17.61
CA LYS A 6 -17.39 11.48 -16.97
C LYS A 6 -17.37 11.27 -15.46
N GLU A 7 -18.55 11.01 -14.87
CA GLU A 7 -18.72 10.64 -13.45
C GLU A 7 -17.88 9.41 -13.06
N PHE A 8 -17.81 8.37 -13.89
CA PHE A 8 -17.05 7.16 -13.56
C PHE A 8 -15.54 7.41 -13.38
N LEU A 9 -14.96 8.32 -14.17
CA LEU A 9 -13.52 8.64 -14.11
C LEU A 9 -13.21 9.51 -12.89
N ASP A 10 -14.04 10.53 -12.65
CA ASP A 10 -13.95 11.38 -11.47
C ASP A 10 -14.12 10.52 -10.19
N ASN A 11 -15.08 9.59 -10.16
CA ASN A 11 -15.33 8.67 -9.03
C ASN A 11 -14.17 7.68 -8.76
N THR A 12 -13.38 7.30 -9.76
CA THR A 12 -12.23 6.40 -9.55
C THR A 12 -11.04 7.14 -8.95
N ILE A 13 -10.86 8.41 -9.34
CA ILE A 13 -9.82 9.32 -8.84
C ILE A 13 -10.13 9.79 -7.41
N GLU A 14 -11.39 10.13 -7.13
CA GLU A 14 -11.87 10.60 -5.82
C GLU A 14 -11.79 9.52 -4.70
N ARG A 15 -11.55 8.25 -5.07
CA ARG A 15 -11.42 7.14 -4.11
C ARG A 15 -10.03 7.00 -3.49
N ARG A 16 -8.98 7.56 -4.11
CA ARG A 16 -7.65 7.63 -3.49
C ARG A 16 -7.63 8.81 -2.56
N ALA A 17 -7.17 8.58 -1.33
CA ALA A 17 -7.12 9.63 -0.32
C ALA A 17 -6.26 10.80 -0.79
N ASP A 18 -5.21 10.59 -1.60
CA ASP A 18 -4.32 11.62 -2.12
C ASP A 18 -5.01 12.72 -2.94
N TYR A 19 -6.14 12.43 -3.58
CA TYR A 19 -6.84 13.37 -4.45
C TYR A 19 -8.06 14.04 -3.79
N ILE A 20 -8.37 13.69 -2.53
CA ILE A 20 -9.47 14.33 -1.78
C ILE A 20 -9.00 15.71 -1.31
N LYS A 21 -9.77 16.76 -1.56
CA LYS A 21 -9.45 18.10 -1.04
C LYS A 21 -9.50 18.13 0.49
N SER A 22 -8.68 18.98 1.10
CA SER A 22 -8.56 19.05 2.57
C SER A 22 -9.89 19.33 3.27
N ASP A 23 -10.72 20.22 2.73
CA ASP A 23 -12.03 20.57 3.30
C ASP A 23 -13.03 19.41 3.19
N GLU A 24 -13.02 18.72 2.05
CA GLU A 24 -13.86 17.53 1.81
C GLU A 24 -13.43 16.36 2.71
N LEU A 25 -12.14 16.24 3.02
CA LEU A 25 -11.62 15.18 3.88
C LEU A 25 -12.16 15.30 5.31
N MET A 26 -12.17 16.51 5.88
CA MET A 26 -12.69 16.76 7.23
C MET A 26 -14.21 16.53 7.31
N LEU A 27 -14.98 17.03 6.33
CA LEU A 27 -16.44 16.87 6.29
C LEU A 27 -16.87 15.42 6.02
N ASN A 28 -16.12 14.70 5.18
CA ASN A 28 -16.50 13.36 4.73
C ASN A 28 -15.95 12.23 5.61
N THR A 29 -15.17 12.52 6.65
CA THR A 29 -14.70 11.50 7.59
C THR A 29 -15.83 11.09 8.55
N SER A 30 -16.03 9.78 8.75
CA SER A 30 -16.91 9.24 9.79
C SER A 30 -16.06 8.89 11.02
N MET A 31 -16.25 9.64 12.10
CA MET A 31 -15.55 9.37 13.36
C MET A 31 -16.21 8.18 14.07
N ASN A 32 -15.42 7.15 14.35
CA ASN A 32 -15.78 6.04 15.22
C ASN A 32 -14.66 5.83 16.27
N ASP A 33 -14.88 4.92 17.21
CA ASP A 33 -13.90 4.64 18.28
C ASP A 33 -12.56 4.16 17.71
N PHE A 34 -12.60 3.27 16.71
CA PHE A 34 -11.41 2.76 16.04
C PHE A 34 -10.55 3.87 15.40
N PHE A 35 -11.19 4.75 14.64
CA PHE A 35 -10.55 5.88 13.99
C PHE A 35 -9.97 6.82 15.03
N SER A 36 -10.74 7.15 16.07
CA SER A 36 -10.30 8.00 17.17
C SER A 36 -9.06 7.44 17.86
N ASP A 37 -8.98 6.12 18.04
CA ASP A 37 -7.82 5.47 18.65
C ASP A 37 -6.58 5.47 17.75
N VAL A 38 -6.75 5.38 16.43
CA VAL A 38 -5.64 5.59 15.49
C VAL A 38 -5.15 7.03 15.55
N ILE A 39 -6.05 8.02 15.51
CA ILE A 39 -5.69 9.44 15.56
C ILE A 39 -4.98 9.79 16.87
N LYS A 40 -5.44 9.25 18.01
CA LYS A 40 -4.74 9.37 19.30
C LYS A 40 -3.33 8.80 19.23
N SER A 41 -3.15 7.63 18.61
CA SER A 41 -1.85 6.99 18.45
C SER A 41 -0.92 7.79 17.53
N LEU A 42 -1.44 8.36 16.44
CA LEU A 42 -0.68 9.23 15.54
C LEU A 42 -0.29 10.55 16.21
N THR A 43 -1.17 11.09 17.06
CA THR A 43 -0.92 12.36 17.76
C THR A 43 0.01 12.19 18.96
N ASN A 44 0.13 11.01 19.57
CA ASN A 44 0.95 10.83 20.77
C ASN A 44 2.47 11.08 20.53
N ARG A 45 3.26 11.17 21.61
CA ARG A 45 4.73 11.37 21.57
C ARG A 45 5.53 10.11 21.21
N GLN A 46 4.92 8.93 21.30
CA GLN A 46 5.60 7.68 21.00
C GLN A 46 5.85 7.59 19.50
N THR A 47 6.94 6.97 19.07
CA THR A 47 7.12 6.66 17.64
C THR A 47 6.10 5.58 17.26
N THR A 48 5.27 5.84 16.25
CA THR A 48 4.24 4.89 15.79
C THR A 48 4.45 4.60 14.31
N LEU A 49 4.45 3.32 13.97
CA LEU A 49 4.41 2.82 12.61
C LEU A 49 3.00 2.29 12.34
N ILE A 50 2.27 2.93 11.42
CA ILE A 50 0.94 2.45 11.06
C ILE A 50 1.04 1.36 9.99
N VAL A 51 0.30 0.27 10.20
CA VAL A 51 0.33 -0.92 9.34
C VAL A 51 -1.06 -1.30 8.89
N GLY A 52 -1.14 -1.91 7.72
CA GLY A 52 -2.38 -2.41 7.15
C GLY A 52 -2.28 -2.57 5.64
N PRO A 53 -3.18 -3.34 5.02
CA PRO A 53 -3.13 -3.59 3.59
C PRO A 53 -3.40 -2.32 2.78
N ARG A 54 -3.12 -2.38 1.48
CA ARG A 54 -3.35 -1.25 0.57
C ARG A 54 -4.84 -0.89 0.52
N GLY A 55 -5.13 0.42 0.65
CA GLY A 55 -6.49 0.97 0.60
C GLY A 55 -7.28 0.92 1.92
N CYS A 56 -6.67 0.52 3.04
CA CYS A 56 -7.33 0.50 4.36
C CYS A 56 -7.52 1.89 4.99
N GLY A 57 -6.87 2.93 4.45
CA GLY A 57 -7.04 4.33 4.90
C GLY A 57 -5.85 4.95 5.62
N LYS A 58 -4.64 4.38 5.54
CA LYS A 58 -3.40 4.95 6.12
C LYS A 58 -3.21 6.44 5.79
N THR A 59 -3.14 6.76 4.50
CA THR A 59 -3.06 8.12 3.98
C THR A 59 -4.19 9.01 4.47
N HIS A 60 -5.43 8.51 4.45
CA HIS A 60 -6.60 9.26 4.92
C HIS A 60 -6.45 9.65 6.40
N MET A 61 -6.04 8.71 7.25
CA MET A 61 -5.85 8.94 8.68
C MET A 61 -4.68 9.89 8.97
N MET A 62 -3.57 9.77 8.23
CA MET A 62 -2.44 10.70 8.35
C MET A 62 -2.81 12.11 7.93
N ARG A 63 -3.44 12.28 6.75
CA ARG A 63 -3.91 13.60 6.29
C ARG A 63 -4.93 14.21 7.24
N TYR A 64 -5.89 13.41 7.72
CA TYR A 64 -6.85 13.86 8.74
C TYR A 64 -6.13 14.35 10.01
N THR A 65 -5.20 13.55 10.55
CA THR A 65 -4.42 13.92 11.73
C THR A 65 -3.67 15.24 11.52
N ALA A 66 -3.09 15.45 10.33
CA ALA A 66 -2.38 16.68 10.01
C ALA A 66 -3.30 17.90 10.05
N LEU A 67 -4.44 17.82 9.35
CA LEU A 67 -5.42 18.90 9.31
C LEU A 67 -5.97 19.20 10.71
N GLU A 68 -6.33 18.16 11.45
CA GLU A 68 -6.85 18.28 12.81
C GLU A 68 -5.83 18.94 13.75
N CYS A 69 -4.57 18.52 13.70
CA CYS A 69 -3.49 19.12 14.49
C CYS A 69 -3.23 20.58 14.13
N ASN A 70 -3.22 20.90 12.83
CA ASN A 70 -2.94 22.25 12.36
C ASN A 70 -4.10 23.22 12.64
N SER A 71 -5.33 22.73 12.69
CA SER A 71 -6.52 23.52 13.05
C SER A 71 -6.63 23.89 14.55
N ASP A 72 -5.89 23.23 15.44
CA ASP A 72 -5.98 23.40 16.89
C ASP A 72 -4.62 23.75 17.51
N ASP A 73 -4.48 24.96 18.03
CA ASP A 73 -3.23 25.48 18.61
C ASP A 73 -2.71 24.71 19.84
N THR A 74 -3.57 23.92 20.48
CA THR A 74 -3.16 23.06 21.60
C THR A 74 -2.43 21.80 21.15
N LYS A 75 -2.58 21.42 19.87
CA LYS A 75 -1.98 20.24 19.25
C LYS A 75 -0.60 20.54 18.64
N PRO A 76 0.22 19.50 18.39
CA PRO A 76 1.50 19.70 17.71
C PRO A 76 1.32 20.35 16.34
N PHE A 77 2.34 21.05 15.85
CA PHE A 77 2.39 21.45 14.45
C PHE A 77 2.67 20.20 13.62
N SER A 78 1.79 19.86 12.67
CA SER A 78 1.85 18.61 11.94
C SER A 78 2.29 18.81 10.50
N VAL A 79 3.43 18.21 10.16
CA VAL A 79 3.99 18.17 8.81
C VAL A 79 3.62 16.84 8.16
N TYR A 80 2.79 16.86 7.12
CA TYR A 80 2.49 15.69 6.31
C TYR A 80 3.39 15.67 5.08
N VAL A 81 4.11 14.57 4.88
CA VAL A 81 5.04 14.39 3.76
C VAL A 81 4.85 13.01 3.15
N THR A 82 4.87 12.92 1.82
CA THR A 82 4.78 11.66 1.08
C THR A 82 6.10 11.35 0.38
N PHE A 83 6.47 10.07 0.38
CA PHE A 83 7.67 9.59 -0.31
C PHE A 83 7.35 8.71 -1.52
N ASN A 84 6.13 8.75 -2.05
CA ASN A 84 5.66 7.86 -3.12
C ASN A 84 6.46 7.86 -4.44
N ARG A 85 7.47 8.73 -4.62
CA ARG A 85 8.34 8.83 -5.81
C ARG A 85 9.78 8.35 -5.61
N TYR A 86 10.15 7.85 -4.43
CA TYR A 86 11.56 7.48 -4.21
C TYR A 86 12.06 6.35 -5.12
N TYR A 87 11.16 5.54 -5.72
CA TYR A 87 11.51 4.54 -6.73
C TYR A 87 12.23 5.13 -7.95
N ARG A 88 12.01 6.41 -8.28
CA ARG A 88 12.68 7.06 -9.41
C ARG A 88 14.17 7.20 -9.20
N LEU A 89 14.62 7.13 -7.95
CA LEU A 89 16.01 7.17 -7.56
C LEU A 89 16.65 5.78 -7.64
N GLU A 90 15.88 4.68 -7.68
CA GLU A 90 16.41 3.29 -7.67
C GLU A 90 17.49 3.04 -8.73
N PRO A 91 17.35 3.50 -10.00
CA PRO A 91 18.40 3.34 -11.01
C PRO A 91 19.75 3.96 -10.61
N MET A 92 19.74 5.00 -9.76
CA MET A 92 20.96 5.66 -9.29
C MET A 92 21.81 4.72 -8.43
N LEU A 93 21.22 3.73 -7.74
CA LEU A 93 21.97 2.78 -6.91
C LEU A 93 23.02 1.99 -7.70
N THR A 94 22.80 1.79 -9.00
CA THR A 94 23.74 1.08 -9.88
C THR A 94 24.62 2.01 -10.71
N SER A 95 24.18 3.25 -10.95
CA SER A 95 24.80 4.18 -11.89
C SER A 95 25.55 5.34 -11.24
N ASP A 96 25.33 5.62 -9.95
CA ASP A 96 25.92 6.74 -9.21
C ASP A 96 26.50 6.30 -7.86
N ILE A 97 27.76 6.65 -7.62
CA ILE A 97 28.47 6.38 -6.35
C ILE A 97 27.82 7.15 -5.19
N ASN A 98 27.20 8.30 -5.46
CA ASN A 98 26.58 9.17 -4.47
C ASN A 98 25.08 8.91 -4.28
N ALA A 99 24.51 7.84 -4.84
CA ALA A 99 23.07 7.57 -4.83
C ALA A 99 22.42 7.62 -3.43
N ILE A 100 23.13 7.21 -2.38
CA ILE A 100 22.65 7.27 -0.99
C ILE A 100 22.57 8.71 -0.49
N ASN A 101 23.60 9.52 -0.74
CA ASN A 101 23.59 10.93 -0.38
C ASN A 101 22.49 11.68 -1.12
N THR A 102 22.32 11.41 -2.41
CA THR A 102 21.24 11.98 -3.22
C THR A 102 19.86 11.62 -2.65
N PHE A 103 19.67 10.38 -2.21
CA PHE A 103 18.43 9.95 -1.53
C PHE A 103 18.21 10.70 -0.20
N HIS A 104 19.25 10.89 0.61
CA HIS A 104 19.17 11.67 1.85
C HIS A 104 18.78 13.12 1.56
N THR A 105 19.44 13.77 0.62
CA THR A 105 19.12 15.14 0.20
C THR A 105 17.66 15.22 -0.26
N TRP A 106 17.22 14.29 -1.13
CA TRP A 106 15.84 14.25 -1.62
C TRP A 106 14.83 14.10 -0.48
N ALA A 107 15.03 13.15 0.43
CA ALA A 107 14.11 12.88 1.54
C ALA A 107 14.02 14.06 2.52
N LEU A 108 15.17 14.68 2.85
CA LEU A 108 15.22 15.83 3.73
C LEU A 108 14.63 17.08 3.08
N THR A 109 14.84 17.28 1.77
CA THR A 109 14.24 18.39 1.01
C THR A 109 12.72 18.29 1.01
N GLN A 110 12.17 17.09 0.81
CA GLN A 110 10.72 16.83 0.90
C GLN A 110 10.15 17.22 2.27
N ILE A 111 10.86 16.91 3.37
CA ILE A 111 10.42 17.29 4.73
C ILE A 111 10.44 18.81 4.92
N ILE A 112 11.50 19.48 4.44
CA ILE A 112 11.62 20.95 4.54
C ILE A 112 10.51 21.63 3.76
N LEU A 113 10.26 21.23 2.52
CA LEU A 113 9.19 21.77 1.68
C LEU A 113 7.81 21.53 2.30
N ALA A 114 7.52 20.30 2.74
CA ALA A 114 6.24 19.99 3.38
C ALA A 114 6.00 20.83 4.64
N ALA A 115 7.05 21.07 5.43
CA ALA A 115 6.98 21.92 6.61
C ALA A 115 6.75 23.39 6.24
N TYR A 116 7.40 23.89 5.19
CA TYR A 116 7.19 25.24 4.66
C TYR A 116 5.76 25.43 4.13
N GLU A 117 5.27 24.54 3.26
CA GLU A 117 3.91 24.60 2.69
C GLU A 117 2.83 24.56 3.79
N THR A 118 3.04 23.71 4.81
CA THR A 118 2.15 23.67 5.98
C THR A 118 2.15 24.99 6.73
N LEU A 119 3.31 25.62 6.86
CA LEU A 119 3.45 26.91 7.56
C LEU A 119 2.79 28.03 6.76
N GLU A 120 2.94 28.01 5.44
CA GLU A 120 2.31 28.93 4.51
C GLU A 120 0.79 28.87 4.53
N THR A 121 0.24 27.70 4.80
CA THR A 121 -1.21 27.55 4.92
C THR A 121 -1.75 27.88 6.31
N THR A 122 -0.89 28.04 7.32
CA THR A 122 -1.33 28.15 8.73
C THR A 122 -0.98 29.48 9.39
N ILE A 123 -0.02 30.26 8.88
CA ILE A 123 0.44 31.50 9.54
C ILE A 123 0.65 32.63 8.53
N ASP A 124 -0.13 33.70 8.62
CA ASP A 124 -0.14 34.85 7.69
C ASP A 124 1.19 35.64 7.50
N ASN A 125 2.30 35.30 8.19
CA ASN A 125 3.53 36.11 8.26
C ASN A 125 4.79 35.38 7.75
N HIS A 126 4.81 35.15 6.43
CA HIS A 126 5.55 34.09 5.72
C HIS A 126 7.01 34.36 5.36
N ASN A 127 7.37 35.60 5.04
CA ASN A 127 8.62 35.89 4.33
C ASN A 127 9.88 35.80 5.22
N ILE A 128 9.70 35.75 6.53
CA ILE A 128 10.79 35.90 7.50
C ILE A 128 11.60 34.60 7.68
N ILE A 129 11.00 33.45 7.35
CA ILE A 129 11.44 32.13 7.84
C ILE A 129 12.65 31.60 7.07
N LEU A 130 12.65 31.75 5.75
CA LEU A 130 13.75 31.28 4.91
C LEU A 130 14.97 32.19 5.04
N GLU A 131 14.73 33.50 5.11
CA GLU A 131 15.76 34.51 5.35
C GLU A 131 16.43 34.33 6.72
N GLU A 132 15.68 33.98 7.77
CA GLU A 132 16.22 33.72 9.13
C GLU A 132 16.86 32.34 9.30
N ILE A 133 16.48 31.33 8.51
CA ILE A 133 16.99 29.96 8.65
C ILE A 133 18.21 29.69 7.76
N GLY A 134 18.38 30.40 6.64
CA GLY A 134 19.63 30.37 5.91
C GLY A 134 19.58 31.14 4.61
N GLY A 135 20.51 32.08 4.44
CA GLY A 135 20.88 32.64 3.13
C GLY A 135 21.57 31.62 2.20
N PHE A 136 21.19 30.35 2.25
CA PHE A 136 21.82 29.22 1.55
C PHE A 136 20.88 28.44 0.62
N PHE A 137 19.56 28.65 0.64
CA PHE A 137 18.65 28.13 -0.39
C PHE A 137 17.29 28.85 -0.41
N THR A 138 16.67 28.93 -1.59
CA THR A 138 15.29 29.41 -1.78
C THR A 138 14.32 28.25 -2.01
N ILE A 139 13.01 28.49 -1.90
CA ILE A 139 11.99 27.46 -2.15
C ILE A 139 12.02 26.98 -3.60
N GLU A 140 12.28 27.87 -4.54
CA GLU A 140 12.41 27.53 -5.96
C GLU A 140 13.57 26.56 -6.19
N ILE A 141 14.69 26.75 -5.49
CA ILE A 141 15.84 25.84 -5.55
C ILE A 141 15.45 24.47 -4.99
N LEU A 142 14.74 24.41 -3.85
CA LEU A 142 14.31 23.13 -3.27
C LEU A 142 13.37 22.34 -4.21
N TYR A 143 12.39 23.01 -4.84
CA TYR A 143 11.55 22.36 -5.85
C TYR A 143 12.37 21.89 -7.07
N SER A 144 13.35 22.69 -7.51
CA SER A 144 14.23 22.32 -8.62
C SER A 144 15.08 21.09 -8.30
N ILE A 145 15.67 21.04 -7.10
CA ILE A 145 16.48 19.91 -6.61
C ILE A 145 15.65 18.62 -6.68
N ILE A 146 14.44 18.61 -6.12
CA ILE A 146 13.57 17.43 -6.16
C ILE A 146 13.26 17.03 -7.59
N ALA A 147 12.82 17.98 -8.42
CA ALA A 147 12.43 17.71 -9.80
C ALA A 147 13.59 17.17 -10.65
N LYS A 148 14.83 17.59 -10.39
CA LYS A 148 16.03 17.12 -11.09
C LYS A 148 16.48 15.75 -10.58
N ILE A 149 16.52 15.54 -9.25
CA ILE A 149 16.84 14.24 -8.66
C ILE A 149 15.86 13.17 -9.15
N GLU A 150 14.54 13.44 -9.13
CA GLU A 150 13.51 12.52 -9.61
C GLU A 150 13.59 12.21 -11.12
N LYS A 151 14.32 13.01 -11.89
CA LYS A 151 14.56 12.81 -13.33
C LYS A 151 15.95 12.27 -13.64
N GLY A 152 16.80 12.06 -12.64
CA GLY A 152 18.20 11.71 -12.83
C GLY A 152 19.01 12.80 -13.57
N VAL A 153 18.60 14.07 -13.47
CA VAL A 153 19.28 15.20 -14.10
C VAL A 153 20.28 15.81 -13.13
N GLN A 154 21.46 16.19 -13.62
CA GLN A 154 22.48 16.84 -12.81
C GLN A 154 22.00 18.21 -12.27
N LEU A 155 22.36 18.49 -11.02
CA LEU A 155 22.11 19.78 -10.38
C LEU A 155 23.05 20.86 -10.95
N SER A 156 22.59 22.11 -10.99
CA SER A 156 23.43 23.28 -11.24
C SER A 156 24.38 23.53 -10.05
N SER A 157 25.39 24.38 -10.22
CA SER A 157 26.32 24.69 -9.11
C SER A 157 25.60 25.25 -7.88
N GLU A 158 24.63 26.15 -8.07
CA GLU A 158 23.83 26.72 -6.98
C GLU A 158 22.94 25.68 -6.30
N GLU A 159 22.30 24.80 -7.09
CA GLU A 159 21.49 23.71 -6.55
C GLU A 159 22.34 22.66 -5.81
N GLN A 160 23.57 22.42 -6.26
CA GLN A 160 24.51 21.51 -5.60
C GLN A 160 24.98 22.10 -4.27
N GLU A 161 25.32 23.39 -4.21
CA GLU A 161 25.67 24.07 -2.96
C GLU A 161 24.53 24.01 -1.94
N ALA A 162 23.29 24.23 -2.39
CA ALA A 162 22.10 24.06 -1.56
C ALA A 162 21.91 22.60 -1.11
N ALA A 163 22.05 21.63 -2.02
CA ALA A 163 21.94 20.21 -1.74
C ALA A 163 22.95 19.72 -0.70
N ASP A 164 24.19 20.19 -0.78
CA ASP A 164 25.28 19.85 0.15
C ASP A 164 25.03 20.43 1.56
N TYR A 165 24.30 21.55 1.65
CA TYR A 165 23.92 22.15 2.92
C TYR A 165 22.73 21.42 3.60
N ILE A 166 21.91 20.71 2.83
CA ILE A 166 20.77 19.96 3.33
C ILE A 166 21.26 18.71 4.08
N SER A 167 21.14 18.75 5.40
CA SER A 167 21.55 17.68 6.30
C SER A 167 20.51 17.47 7.40
N ILE A 168 20.54 16.32 8.09
CA ILE A 168 19.62 16.03 9.20
C ILE A 168 19.67 17.14 10.28
N SER A 169 20.87 17.65 10.57
CA SER A 169 21.07 18.75 11.52
C SER A 169 20.42 20.04 11.05
N MET A 170 20.58 20.38 9.76
CA MET A 170 19.94 21.54 9.15
C MET A 170 18.40 21.40 9.21
N THR A 171 17.87 20.26 8.78
CA THR A 171 16.43 19.98 8.80
C THR A 171 15.85 20.08 10.20
N LYS A 172 16.54 19.56 11.23
CA LYS A 172 16.12 19.74 12.63
C LYS A 172 16.07 21.20 13.03
N ASN A 173 17.10 21.98 12.69
CA ASN A 173 17.13 23.41 13.00
C ASN A 173 15.99 24.14 12.29
N PHE A 174 15.72 23.81 11.03
CA PHE A 174 14.59 24.34 10.29
C PHE A 174 13.26 24.05 11.02
N LEU A 175 13.00 22.78 11.34
CA LEU A 175 11.78 22.37 12.06
C LEU A 175 11.64 23.00 13.45
N MET A 176 12.75 23.29 14.13
CA MET A 176 12.74 24.00 15.41
C MET A 176 12.32 25.47 15.25
N LYS A 177 12.78 26.16 14.20
CA LYS A 177 12.28 27.49 13.88
C LYS A 177 10.79 27.46 13.48
N VAL A 178 10.38 26.48 12.68
CA VAL A 178 8.96 26.27 12.34
C VAL A 178 8.12 26.15 13.62
N LYS A 179 8.56 25.34 14.59
CA LYS A 179 7.89 25.17 15.89
C LYS A 179 7.75 26.49 16.65
N GLU A 180 8.81 27.31 16.68
CA GLU A 180 8.83 28.60 17.37
C GLU A 180 7.84 29.58 16.74
N LEU A 181 7.84 29.68 15.42
CA LEU A 181 6.96 30.55 14.64
C LEU A 181 5.50 30.12 14.73
N SER A 182 5.26 28.80 14.68
CA SER A 182 3.94 28.22 14.86
C SER A 182 3.46 28.24 16.31
N LYS A 183 4.30 28.68 17.26
CA LYS A 183 4.02 28.72 18.71
C LYS A 183 3.50 27.38 19.25
N ARG A 184 3.88 26.25 18.63
CA ARG A 184 3.43 24.92 19.04
C ARG A 184 4.45 24.27 19.97
N LYS A 185 3.99 23.36 20.82
CA LYS A 185 4.86 22.69 21.81
C LYS A 185 5.88 21.74 21.18
N ARG A 186 5.57 21.18 19.99
CA ARG A 186 6.40 20.23 19.25
C ARG A 186 5.92 20.10 17.79
N ILE A 187 6.74 19.50 16.96
CA ILE A 187 6.45 19.07 15.60
C ILE A 187 6.06 17.59 15.59
N LEU A 188 5.01 17.26 14.84
CA LEU A 188 4.62 15.92 14.43
C LEU A 188 4.95 15.77 12.95
N ILE A 189 5.75 14.78 12.56
CA ILE A 189 6.01 14.49 11.15
C ILE A 189 5.27 13.20 10.79
N LEU A 190 4.36 13.28 9.83
CA LEU A 190 3.59 12.16 9.30
C LEU A 190 4.17 11.80 7.93
N MET A 191 4.98 10.75 7.91
CA MET A 191 5.68 10.25 6.72
C MET A 191 4.83 9.15 6.07
N ASP A 192 4.08 9.52 5.04
CA ASP A 192 3.28 8.58 4.29
C ASP A 192 4.07 7.98 3.12
N ASP A 193 3.66 6.78 2.72
CA ASP A 193 4.25 6.01 1.64
C ASP A 193 5.77 5.79 1.75
N ALA A 194 6.27 5.80 2.99
CA ALA A 194 7.68 5.73 3.36
C ALA A 194 8.41 4.44 2.93
N ALA A 195 7.66 3.35 2.74
CA ALA A 195 8.22 2.01 2.53
C ALA A 195 7.41 1.18 1.51
N LEU A 196 6.89 1.81 0.44
CA LEU A 196 6.15 1.08 -0.60
C LEU A 196 7.04 0.35 -1.59
N THR A 197 8.15 0.96 -1.98
CA THR A 197 8.91 0.46 -3.12
C THR A 197 10.00 -0.50 -2.63
N LEU A 198 10.11 -1.64 -3.30
CA LEU A 198 10.82 -2.84 -2.86
C LEU A 198 12.35 -2.71 -2.87
N THR A 199 12.88 -1.49 -2.80
CA THR A 199 14.32 -1.16 -2.79
C THR A 199 14.86 -1.14 -1.35
N PRO A 200 15.51 -2.22 -0.88
CA PRO A 200 15.92 -2.35 0.50
C PRO A 200 16.93 -1.30 0.96
N GLU A 201 17.81 -0.87 0.06
CA GLU A 201 18.89 0.08 0.34
C GLU A 201 18.28 1.41 0.82
N TYR A 202 17.34 1.97 0.07
CA TYR A 202 16.67 3.21 0.46
C TYR A 202 15.77 3.07 1.67
N MET A 203 15.13 1.92 1.88
CA MET A 203 14.34 1.70 3.11
C MET A 203 15.22 1.76 4.36
N LYS A 204 16.42 1.16 4.34
CA LYS A 204 17.37 1.21 5.46
C LYS A 204 17.78 2.65 5.78
N GLU A 205 18.13 3.40 4.75
CA GLU A 205 18.52 4.81 4.87
C GLU A 205 17.35 5.69 5.33
N PHE A 206 16.14 5.42 4.85
CA PHE A 206 14.94 6.11 5.29
C PHE A 206 14.71 5.94 6.79
N PHE A 207 14.80 4.71 7.31
CA PHE A 207 14.63 4.47 8.74
C PHE A 207 15.77 5.03 9.58
N GLU A 208 16.96 5.20 9.02
CA GLU A 208 18.04 5.95 9.66
C GLU A 208 17.70 7.44 9.79
N ILE A 209 17.17 8.08 8.73
CA ILE A 209 16.67 9.46 8.76
C ILE A 209 15.53 9.59 9.78
N PHE A 210 14.55 8.69 9.72
CA PHE A 210 13.40 8.64 10.61
C PHE A 210 13.81 8.57 12.08
N ARG A 211 14.71 7.64 12.43
CA ARG A 211 15.25 7.47 13.77
C ARG A 211 16.02 8.70 14.23
N THR A 212 16.86 9.24 13.35
CA THR A 212 17.76 10.34 13.70
C THR A 212 17.02 11.66 13.84
N LEU A 213 15.94 11.91 13.07
CA LEU A 213 15.11 13.12 13.19
C LEU A 213 14.39 13.24 14.53
N LYS A 214 14.05 12.11 15.16
CA LYS A 214 13.37 12.07 16.46
C LYS A 214 14.13 12.91 17.50
N SER A 215 13.38 13.73 18.23
CA SER A 215 13.89 14.51 19.35
C SER A 215 12.78 14.76 20.37
N GLN A 216 13.09 15.44 21.48
CA GLN A 216 12.08 15.84 22.45
C GLN A 216 10.99 16.76 21.86
N PHE A 217 11.28 17.44 20.74
CA PHE A 217 10.38 18.36 20.07
C PHE A 217 9.92 17.88 18.69
N ILE A 218 10.43 16.75 18.19
CA ILE A 218 10.10 16.22 16.87
C ILE A 218 9.68 14.77 17.03
N THR A 219 8.42 14.47 16.71
CA THR A 219 7.88 13.12 16.75
C THR A 219 7.59 12.62 15.33
N PRO A 220 8.40 11.71 14.78
CA PRO A 220 8.13 11.11 13.49
C PRO A 220 7.16 9.92 13.61
N LYS A 221 6.31 9.76 12.60
CA LYS A 221 5.36 8.65 12.38
C LYS A 221 5.49 8.21 10.93
N ALA A 222 5.40 6.92 10.66
CA ALA A 222 5.50 6.42 9.29
C ALA A 222 4.43 5.37 8.99
N SER A 223 3.98 5.31 7.74
CA SER A 223 3.22 4.17 7.23
C SER A 223 4.17 3.11 6.67
N VAL A 224 3.97 1.85 7.06
CA VAL A 224 4.87 0.76 6.71
C VAL A 224 4.12 -0.51 6.34
N TYR A 225 4.84 -1.42 5.67
CA TYR A 225 4.32 -2.66 5.12
C TYR A 225 5.19 -3.83 5.63
N PRO A 226 4.84 -4.46 6.76
CA PRO A 226 5.76 -5.36 7.48
C PRO A 226 6.29 -6.55 6.67
N GLY A 227 5.57 -7.00 5.65
CA GLY A 227 5.96 -8.11 4.78
C GLY A 227 6.95 -7.73 3.68
N THR A 228 7.13 -6.45 3.37
CA THR A 228 8.04 -5.95 2.33
C THR A 228 9.08 -4.98 2.87
N THR A 229 8.74 -4.22 3.91
CA THR A 229 9.64 -3.24 4.54
C THR A 229 10.89 -3.92 5.12
N GLU A 230 12.06 -3.35 4.81
CA GLU A 230 13.35 -3.72 5.39
C GLU A 230 13.92 -2.55 6.20
N TYR A 231 14.00 -2.72 7.52
CA TYR A 231 14.39 -1.66 8.46
C TYR A 231 15.91 -1.44 8.59
N GLY A 232 16.72 -2.41 8.17
CA GLY A 232 18.17 -2.40 8.39
C GLY A 232 18.59 -2.76 9.81
N SER A 233 19.90 -2.84 10.04
CA SER A 233 20.47 -3.24 11.34
C SER A 233 20.47 -2.12 12.38
N ARG A 234 20.23 -0.87 11.96
CA ARG A 234 20.27 0.32 12.83
C ARG A 234 18.91 0.77 13.33
N PHE A 235 17.82 0.17 12.83
CA PHE A 235 16.46 0.46 13.27
C PHE A 235 15.79 -0.81 13.74
N HIS A 236 15.35 -0.83 15.00
CA HIS A 236 14.64 -1.96 15.60
C HIS A 236 13.21 -1.54 15.92
N PRO A 237 12.23 -1.83 15.03
CA PRO A 237 10.87 -1.31 15.15
C PRO A 237 10.20 -1.56 16.51
N THR A 238 10.42 -2.75 17.08
CA THR A 238 9.83 -3.18 18.36
C THR A 238 10.45 -2.50 19.58
N GLN A 239 11.66 -1.96 19.46
CA GLN A 239 12.35 -1.23 20.54
C GLN A 239 12.20 0.28 20.38
N GLU A 240 12.09 0.77 19.14
CA GLU A 240 12.14 2.20 18.83
C GLU A 240 10.76 2.84 18.61
N GLY A 241 9.73 2.02 18.41
CA GLY A 241 8.35 2.45 18.24
C GLY A 241 7.32 1.35 18.54
N VAL A 242 6.08 1.60 18.11
CA VAL A 242 4.97 0.65 18.20
C VAL A 242 4.28 0.53 16.85
N PHE A 243 3.85 -0.69 16.52
CA PHE A 243 2.97 -0.93 15.39
C PHE A 243 1.54 -0.62 15.79
N LYS A 244 0.82 0.12 14.94
CA LYS A 244 -0.63 0.33 15.09
C LYS A 244 -1.32 -0.12 13.82
N SER A 245 -2.08 -1.20 13.91
CA SER A 245 -2.94 -1.62 12.80
C SER A 245 -4.04 -0.58 12.55
N VAL A 246 -4.17 -0.16 11.30
CA VAL A 246 -5.27 0.67 10.80
C VAL A 246 -6.30 -0.16 10.02
N TRP A 247 -6.16 -1.47 10.05
CA TRP A 247 -7.06 -2.39 9.37
C TRP A 247 -8.24 -2.75 10.27
N LEU A 248 -9.45 -2.38 9.87
CA LEU A 248 -10.66 -2.64 10.65
C LEU A 248 -11.05 -4.13 10.55
N SER A 249 -11.01 -4.84 11.68
CA SER A 249 -11.46 -6.23 11.77
C SER A 249 -12.94 -6.37 11.43
N ILE A 250 -13.28 -7.43 10.69
CA ILE A 250 -14.68 -7.83 10.43
C ILE A 250 -15.42 -8.29 11.70
N GLU A 251 -14.68 -8.59 12.77
CA GLU A 251 -15.25 -8.99 14.06
C GLU A 251 -15.50 -7.78 14.99
N ASN A 252 -15.13 -6.56 14.56
CA ASN A 252 -15.40 -5.35 15.32
C ASN A 252 -16.91 -5.05 15.34
N GLU A 253 -17.46 -4.68 16.49
CA GLU A 253 -18.91 -4.43 16.67
C GLU A 253 -19.40 -3.27 15.78
N SER A 254 -18.58 -2.24 15.60
CA SER A 254 -18.89 -1.08 14.75
C SER A 254 -18.54 -1.30 13.27
N TYR A 255 -18.14 -2.52 12.86
CA TYR A 255 -17.69 -2.81 11.49
C TYR A 255 -18.70 -2.39 10.43
N SER A 256 -19.94 -2.89 10.56
CA SER A 256 -20.96 -2.70 9.53
C SER A 256 -21.39 -1.23 9.44
N GLU A 257 -21.57 -0.56 10.58
CA GLU A 257 -21.91 0.87 10.66
C GLU A 257 -20.82 1.74 10.04
N THR A 258 -19.56 1.47 10.37
CA THR A 258 -18.42 2.23 9.85
C THR A 258 -18.33 2.14 8.33
N MET A 259 -18.45 0.94 7.78
CA MET A 259 -18.38 0.72 6.33
C MET A 259 -19.58 1.34 5.61
N GLU A 260 -20.79 1.29 6.21
CA GLU A 260 -21.99 1.98 5.71
C GLU A 260 -21.76 3.49 5.62
N ALA A 261 -21.30 4.11 6.71
CA ALA A 261 -21.11 5.55 6.81
C ALA A 261 -20.14 6.08 5.73
N ILE A 262 -19.09 5.32 5.43
CA ILE A 262 -18.15 5.65 4.35
C ILE A 262 -18.82 5.57 2.98
N ALA A 263 -19.62 4.53 2.73
CA ALA A 263 -20.26 4.34 1.43
C ALA A 263 -21.40 5.33 1.16
N VAL A 264 -22.23 5.65 2.17
CA VAL A 264 -23.33 6.63 2.04
C VAL A 264 -22.82 7.98 1.57
N LYS A 265 -21.66 8.43 2.07
CA LYS A 265 -21.07 9.72 1.68
C LYS A 265 -20.45 9.73 0.28
N ARG A 266 -20.10 8.56 -0.28
CA ARG A 266 -19.28 8.45 -1.51
C ARG A 266 -19.97 7.76 -2.69
N ILE A 267 -21.12 7.12 -2.48
CA ILE A 267 -21.86 6.40 -3.53
C ILE A 267 -23.24 7.07 -3.72
N PRO A 268 -23.46 7.83 -4.81
CA PRO A 268 -24.69 8.60 -5.00
C PRO A 268 -25.98 7.77 -5.13
N ASN A 269 -25.88 6.47 -5.45
CA ASN A 269 -27.02 5.55 -5.60
C ASN A 269 -26.99 4.41 -4.58
N PHE A 270 -26.45 4.67 -3.40
CA PHE A 270 -26.23 3.63 -2.39
C PHE A 270 -27.53 2.96 -1.90
N SER A 271 -28.64 3.69 -1.89
CA SER A 271 -29.97 3.20 -1.50
C SER A 271 -30.60 2.23 -2.50
N GLU A 272 -30.14 2.22 -3.76
CA GLU A 272 -30.67 1.35 -4.81
C GLU A 272 -30.14 -0.09 -4.70
N ILE A 273 -29.04 -0.29 -3.97
CA ILE A 273 -28.45 -1.61 -3.76
C ILE A 273 -29.19 -2.30 -2.62
N PRO A 274 -29.71 -3.53 -2.81
CA PRO A 274 -30.41 -4.25 -1.75
C PRO A 274 -29.53 -4.44 -0.50
N GLU A 275 -30.11 -4.20 0.68
CA GLU A 275 -29.40 -4.29 1.96
C GLU A 275 -28.59 -5.59 2.16
N PRO A 276 -29.12 -6.80 1.87
CA PRO A 276 -28.34 -8.02 2.03
C PRO A 276 -27.08 -8.05 1.16
N ILE A 277 -27.12 -7.37 0.02
CA ILE A 277 -25.99 -7.28 -0.90
C ILE A 277 -24.97 -6.27 -0.38
N ARG A 278 -25.44 -5.12 0.12
CA ARG A 278 -24.57 -4.12 0.76
C ARG A 278 -23.80 -4.73 1.92
N GLU A 279 -24.47 -5.45 2.82
CA GLU A 279 -23.85 -6.14 3.94
C GLU A 279 -22.84 -7.21 3.49
N LEU A 280 -23.20 -8.05 2.51
CA LEU A 280 -22.29 -9.11 2.07
C LEU A 280 -21.04 -8.52 1.40
N LEU A 281 -21.20 -7.42 0.66
CA LEU A 281 -20.08 -6.69 0.07
C LEU A 281 -19.20 -6.01 1.12
N LYS A 282 -19.74 -5.60 2.29
CA LYS A 282 -18.89 -5.15 3.42
C LYS A 282 -17.98 -6.27 3.87
N TYR A 283 -18.52 -7.47 4.11
CA TYR A 283 -17.68 -8.62 4.48
C TYR A 283 -16.68 -8.96 3.37
N ALA A 284 -17.10 -8.93 2.10
CA ALA A 284 -16.22 -9.18 0.97
C ALA A 284 -15.10 -8.14 0.84
N ALA A 285 -15.33 -6.88 1.23
CA ALA A 285 -14.31 -5.83 1.25
C ALA A 285 -13.26 -6.01 2.35
N PHE A 286 -13.54 -6.88 3.33
CA PHE A 286 -12.59 -7.33 4.33
C PHE A 286 -11.86 -6.20 5.06
N GLY A 287 -12.60 -5.22 5.58
CA GLY A 287 -12.04 -4.09 6.34
C GLY A 287 -11.29 -3.05 5.51
N VAL A 288 -11.39 -3.10 4.19
CA VAL A 288 -10.74 -2.15 3.27
C VAL A 288 -11.80 -1.24 2.64
N PRO A 289 -11.93 0.03 3.08
CA PRO A 289 -12.94 0.96 2.55
C PRO A 289 -12.88 1.14 1.03
N ARG A 290 -11.66 1.26 0.46
CA ARG A 290 -11.48 1.39 -0.99
C ARG A 290 -12.02 0.17 -1.75
N ALA A 291 -11.82 -1.03 -1.22
CA ALA A 291 -12.35 -2.26 -1.80
C ALA A 291 -13.88 -2.26 -1.76
N TYR A 292 -14.48 -1.79 -0.67
CA TYR A 292 -15.94 -1.72 -0.54
C TYR A 292 -16.57 -0.79 -1.58
N LEU A 293 -16.03 0.42 -1.73
CA LEU A 293 -16.50 1.37 -2.73
C LEU A 293 -16.35 0.82 -4.16
N SER A 294 -15.25 0.13 -4.45
CA SER A 294 -15.06 -0.56 -5.73
C SER A 294 -16.11 -1.63 -5.95
N LEU A 295 -16.30 -2.53 -4.98
CA LEU A 295 -17.29 -3.62 -5.05
C LEU A 295 -18.72 -3.10 -5.29
N LEU A 296 -19.12 -2.02 -4.61
CA LEU A 296 -20.43 -1.40 -4.80
C LEU A 296 -20.57 -0.81 -6.21
N GLN A 297 -19.53 -0.19 -6.73
CA GLN A 297 -19.53 0.38 -8.07
C GLN A 297 -19.54 -0.70 -9.15
N ASP A 298 -18.67 -1.69 -9.03
CA ASP A 298 -18.61 -2.85 -9.93
C ASP A 298 -19.94 -3.60 -9.93
N TYR A 299 -20.61 -3.62 -8.78
CA TYR A 299 -21.99 -4.04 -8.71
C TYR A 299 -22.87 -3.08 -9.53
N ILE A 300 -23.00 -1.78 -9.22
CA ILE A 300 -23.88 -0.86 -9.98
C ILE A 300 -23.67 -0.98 -11.51
N ASP A 301 -22.42 -0.98 -11.98
CA ASP A 301 -22.05 -0.93 -13.40
C ASP A 301 -22.21 -2.26 -14.14
N ASN A 302 -22.31 -3.39 -13.44
CA ASN A 302 -22.50 -4.69 -14.07
C ASN A 302 -23.93 -4.83 -14.59
N LYS A 303 -24.12 -4.41 -15.84
CA LYS A 303 -25.38 -4.48 -16.61
C LYS A 303 -25.53 -5.78 -17.41
N THR A 304 -24.50 -6.62 -17.49
CA THR A 304 -24.49 -7.85 -18.30
C THR A 304 -25.09 -9.05 -17.59
N SER A 305 -25.09 -9.06 -16.25
CA SER A 305 -25.61 -10.15 -15.43
C SER A 305 -27.15 -10.15 -15.41
N ARG A 306 -27.76 -11.32 -15.64
CA ARG A 306 -29.22 -11.46 -15.75
C ARG A 306 -29.95 -11.55 -14.40
N SER A 307 -29.23 -11.79 -13.32
CA SER A 307 -29.77 -11.88 -11.95
C SER A 307 -28.83 -11.23 -10.93
N GLN A 308 -29.38 -10.75 -9.81
CA GLN A 308 -28.59 -10.15 -8.72
C GLN A 308 -27.55 -11.14 -8.15
N ALA A 309 -27.91 -12.43 -8.11
CA ALA A 309 -27.01 -13.50 -7.66
C ALA A 309 -25.80 -13.66 -8.60
N GLN A 310 -26.01 -13.71 -9.91
CA GLN A 310 -24.91 -13.80 -10.87
C GLN A 310 -24.01 -12.56 -10.82
N LYS A 311 -24.63 -11.40 -10.71
CA LYS A 311 -23.98 -10.11 -10.58
C LYS A 311 -23.03 -10.09 -9.38
N LEU A 312 -23.55 -10.41 -8.19
CA LEU A 312 -22.78 -10.49 -6.96
C LEU A 312 -21.62 -11.48 -7.03
N ASN A 313 -21.85 -12.71 -7.52
CA ASN A 313 -20.80 -13.71 -7.63
C ASN A 313 -19.68 -13.27 -8.60
N SER A 314 -20.04 -12.63 -9.71
CA SER A 314 -19.04 -12.12 -10.66
C SER A 314 -18.18 -11.01 -10.06
N VAL A 315 -18.79 -10.10 -9.31
CA VAL A 315 -18.08 -9.00 -8.63
C VAL A 315 -17.14 -9.54 -7.54
N ILE A 316 -17.61 -10.45 -6.69
CA ILE A 316 -16.78 -11.09 -5.65
C ILE A 316 -15.61 -11.86 -6.28
N LYS A 317 -15.88 -12.64 -7.35
CA LYS A 317 -14.84 -13.40 -8.05
C LYS A 317 -13.79 -12.48 -8.67
N SER A 318 -14.20 -11.43 -9.38
CA SER A 318 -13.27 -10.46 -9.97
C SER A 318 -12.43 -9.79 -8.90
N HIS A 319 -13.04 -9.40 -7.78
CA HIS A 319 -12.35 -8.76 -6.66
C HIS A 319 -11.26 -9.65 -6.04
N ILE A 320 -11.59 -10.89 -5.67
CA ILE A 320 -10.58 -11.78 -5.07
C ILE A 320 -9.51 -12.20 -6.08
N THR A 321 -9.87 -12.36 -7.36
CA THR A 321 -8.89 -12.66 -8.42
C THR A 321 -7.88 -11.51 -8.55
N ALA A 322 -8.35 -10.27 -8.65
CA ALA A 322 -7.48 -9.09 -8.69
C ALA A 322 -6.57 -9.00 -7.45
N ARG A 323 -7.07 -9.36 -6.27
CA ARG A 323 -6.27 -9.36 -5.05
C ARG A 323 -5.17 -10.42 -5.02
N VAL A 324 -5.48 -11.63 -5.48
CA VAL A 324 -4.49 -12.70 -5.60
C VAL A 324 -3.46 -12.35 -6.68
N ASP A 325 -3.87 -11.71 -7.77
CA ASP A 325 -2.97 -11.23 -8.82
C ASP A 325 -2.05 -10.11 -8.30
N GLU A 326 -2.56 -9.20 -7.46
CA GLU A 326 -1.76 -8.17 -6.76
C GLU A 326 -0.69 -8.83 -5.88
N PHE A 327 -1.05 -9.85 -5.09
CA PHE A 327 -0.09 -10.62 -4.30
C PHE A 327 0.97 -11.31 -5.17
N LYS A 328 0.56 -11.94 -6.28
CA LYS A 328 1.48 -12.59 -7.23
C LYS A 328 2.41 -11.62 -7.92
N SER A 329 1.97 -10.38 -8.16
CA SER A 329 2.80 -9.34 -8.77
C SER A 329 4.04 -8.99 -7.92
N ILE A 330 4.01 -9.23 -6.60
CA ILE A 330 5.18 -9.06 -5.72
C ILE A 330 6.33 -9.96 -6.16
N ALA A 331 6.06 -11.15 -6.69
CA ALA A 331 7.10 -12.03 -7.22
C ALA A 331 7.78 -11.46 -8.47
N ILE A 332 7.09 -10.62 -9.23
CA ILE A 332 7.65 -9.91 -10.39
C ILE A 332 8.51 -8.74 -9.89
N LYS A 333 7.96 -7.91 -8.99
CA LYS A 333 8.64 -6.74 -8.44
C LYS A 333 9.85 -7.09 -7.58
N SER A 334 9.79 -8.21 -6.87
CA SER A 334 10.87 -8.72 -6.03
C SER A 334 11.09 -10.20 -6.33
N PRO A 335 11.88 -10.52 -7.39
CA PRO A 335 12.15 -11.90 -7.80
C PRO A 335 12.69 -12.78 -6.66
N LYS A 336 13.38 -12.17 -5.68
CA LYS A 336 13.89 -12.82 -4.46
C LYS A 336 12.79 -13.48 -3.62
N LEU A 337 11.57 -12.94 -3.65
CA LEU A 337 10.43 -13.43 -2.87
C LEU A 337 9.57 -14.47 -3.63
N LYS A 338 9.89 -14.77 -4.90
CA LYS A 338 9.03 -15.59 -5.78
C LYS A 338 8.57 -16.91 -5.15
N ILE A 339 9.48 -17.69 -4.56
CA ILE A 339 9.14 -18.97 -3.92
C ILE A 339 8.20 -18.77 -2.73
N LEU A 340 8.41 -17.72 -1.92
CA LEU A 340 7.54 -17.39 -0.79
C LEU A 340 6.14 -16.99 -1.26
N ILE A 341 6.04 -16.20 -2.34
CA ILE A 341 4.76 -15.78 -2.91
C ILE A 341 3.99 -16.97 -3.49
N GLU A 342 4.63 -17.81 -4.29
CA GLU A 342 4.00 -19.01 -4.86
C GLU A 342 3.56 -20.01 -3.78
N SER A 343 4.39 -20.20 -2.75
CA SER A 343 4.06 -21.05 -1.61
C SER A 343 2.93 -20.45 -0.77
N GLY A 344 2.94 -19.14 -0.57
CA GLY A 344 1.90 -18.40 0.14
C GLY A 344 0.54 -18.52 -0.54
N ASP A 345 0.48 -18.48 -1.88
CA ASP A 345 -0.77 -18.71 -2.63
C ASP A 345 -1.32 -20.13 -2.38
N ARG A 346 -0.46 -21.16 -2.41
CA ARG A 346 -0.87 -22.54 -2.11
C ARG A 346 -1.38 -22.68 -0.67
N VAL A 347 -0.64 -22.12 0.30
CA VAL A 347 -1.01 -22.14 1.72
C VAL A 347 -2.33 -21.41 1.95
N PHE A 348 -2.53 -20.24 1.34
CA PHE A 348 -3.78 -19.48 1.44
C PHE A 348 -4.97 -20.28 0.89
N ASN A 349 -4.83 -20.88 -0.29
CA ASN A 349 -5.88 -21.71 -0.88
C ASN A 349 -6.20 -22.93 0.01
N LYS A 350 -5.18 -23.55 0.63
CA LYS A 350 -5.38 -24.66 1.56
C LYS A 350 -6.10 -24.22 2.84
N ILE A 351 -5.77 -23.06 3.41
CA ILE A 351 -6.48 -22.49 4.56
C ILE A 351 -7.97 -22.29 4.24
N CYS A 352 -8.29 -21.72 3.07
CA CYS A 352 -9.67 -21.55 2.65
C CYS A 352 -10.41 -22.89 2.47
N SER A 353 -9.73 -23.91 1.91
CA SER A 353 -10.30 -25.26 1.77
C SER A 353 -10.60 -25.91 3.12
N ASP A 354 -9.66 -25.89 4.06
CA ASP A 354 -9.83 -26.45 5.41
C ASP A 354 -10.99 -25.78 6.14
N LEU A 355 -11.12 -24.46 6.03
CA LEU A 355 -12.23 -23.71 6.61
C LEU A 355 -13.57 -24.05 5.96
N LYS A 356 -13.59 -24.29 4.65
CA LYS A 356 -14.79 -24.73 3.95
C LYS A 356 -15.29 -26.07 4.48
N GLU A 357 -14.41 -27.06 4.58
CA GLU A 357 -14.75 -28.40 5.08
C GLU A 357 -15.32 -28.34 6.51
N VAL A 358 -14.69 -27.55 7.38
CA VAL A 358 -15.16 -27.40 8.76
C VAL A 358 -16.51 -26.67 8.83
N ASN A 359 -16.71 -25.60 8.06
CA ASN A 359 -18.01 -24.91 8.04
C ASN A 359 -19.13 -25.77 7.45
N ASP A 360 -18.84 -26.59 6.44
CA ASP A 360 -19.80 -27.53 5.88
C ASP A 360 -20.28 -28.53 6.96
N SER A 361 -19.37 -29.00 7.82
CA SER A 361 -19.72 -29.89 8.96
C SER A 361 -20.48 -29.19 10.10
N LYS A 362 -20.21 -27.91 10.35
CA LYS A 362 -20.79 -27.13 11.47
C LYS A 362 -22.11 -26.44 11.12
N ASN A 363 -22.55 -26.56 9.87
CA ASN A 363 -23.76 -25.90 9.40
C ASN A 363 -25.02 -26.39 10.15
N GLU A 364 -25.06 -27.66 10.57
CA GLU A 364 -26.19 -28.21 11.36
C GLU A 364 -26.26 -27.61 12.76
N GLU A 365 -25.10 -27.28 13.35
CA GLU A 365 -24.98 -26.70 14.70
C GLU A 365 -25.25 -25.18 14.73
N LYS A 366 -25.53 -24.56 13.57
CA LYS A 366 -25.63 -23.09 13.40
C LYS A 366 -24.41 -22.34 13.97
N LEU A 367 -23.23 -22.90 13.71
CA LEU A 367 -21.94 -22.30 14.08
C LEU A 367 -21.15 -21.91 12.82
N LYS A 368 -20.33 -20.86 12.95
CA LYS A 368 -19.34 -20.48 11.92
C LYS A 368 -17.93 -20.63 12.44
N GLN A 369 -17.01 -20.99 11.56
CA GLN A 369 -15.57 -20.97 11.81
C GLN A 369 -14.91 -20.01 10.83
N LEU A 370 -14.24 -18.99 11.34
CA LEU A 370 -13.44 -18.04 10.56
C LEU A 370 -11.97 -18.06 10.98
N LEU A 371 -11.66 -18.64 12.14
CA LEU A 371 -10.37 -18.56 12.77
C LEU A 371 -9.50 -19.75 12.38
N PHE A 372 -8.33 -19.44 11.82
CA PHE A 372 -7.26 -20.38 11.56
C PHE A 372 -6.08 -20.08 12.49
N GLY A 373 -5.60 -21.08 13.20
CA GLY A 373 -4.54 -20.97 14.19
C GLY A 373 -3.34 -21.80 13.77
N ILE A 374 -2.15 -21.22 13.85
CA ILE A 374 -0.92 -21.87 13.42
C ILE A 374 0.19 -21.70 14.46
N THR A 375 0.83 -22.82 14.80
CA THR A 375 1.98 -22.86 15.73
C THR A 375 3.30 -22.87 14.97
N GLY A 376 4.32 -22.28 15.59
CA GLY A 376 5.71 -22.35 15.13
C GLY A 376 6.08 -21.40 13.99
N ILE A 377 5.25 -20.39 13.68
CA ILE A 377 5.59 -19.35 12.70
C ILE A 377 6.89 -18.63 13.10
N ASP A 378 6.98 -18.19 14.34
CA ASP A 378 8.08 -17.33 14.83
C ASP A 378 9.43 -18.07 14.92
N ASN A 379 9.40 -19.40 14.82
CA ASN A 379 10.60 -20.24 14.80
C ASN A 379 11.22 -20.34 13.39
N ASP A 380 10.58 -19.75 12.37
CA ASP A 380 10.97 -19.90 10.98
C ASP A 380 10.80 -18.58 10.21
N PRO A 381 11.92 -17.85 9.98
CA PRO A 381 11.86 -16.54 9.32
C PRO A 381 11.22 -16.56 7.94
N TYR A 382 11.32 -17.67 7.19
CA TYR A 382 10.72 -17.78 5.86
C TYR A 382 9.20 -17.93 5.95
N VAL A 383 8.72 -18.75 6.89
CA VAL A 383 7.29 -18.92 7.14
C VAL A 383 6.70 -17.62 7.67
N GLU A 384 7.35 -16.98 8.65
CA GLU A 384 6.92 -15.68 9.17
C GLU A 384 6.83 -14.63 8.07
N ARG A 385 7.86 -14.52 7.22
CA ARG A 385 7.84 -13.57 6.10
C ARG A 385 6.73 -13.87 5.10
N MET A 386 6.48 -15.14 4.77
CA MET A 386 5.38 -15.54 3.89
C MET A 386 4.01 -15.14 4.46
N PHE A 387 3.76 -15.37 5.76
CA PHE A 387 2.50 -14.95 6.40
C PHE A 387 2.38 -13.42 6.46
N ASN A 388 3.46 -12.70 6.76
CA ASN A 388 3.46 -11.23 6.74
C ASN A 388 3.13 -10.67 5.34
N LEU A 389 3.63 -11.31 4.27
CA LEU A 389 3.29 -10.95 2.89
C LEU A 389 1.79 -11.20 2.57
N LEU A 390 1.22 -12.31 3.07
CA LEU A 390 -0.22 -12.57 2.94
C LEU A 390 -1.07 -11.55 3.71
N VAL A 391 -0.61 -11.12 4.89
CA VAL A 391 -1.27 -10.08 5.70
C VAL A 391 -1.21 -8.73 5.01
N GLU A 392 -0.05 -8.38 4.48
CA GLU A 392 0.18 -7.14 3.74
C GLU A 392 -0.67 -7.05 2.47
N ALA A 393 -0.80 -8.15 1.74
CA ALA A 393 -1.68 -8.27 0.59
C ALA A 393 -3.16 -8.29 0.98
N GLY A 394 -3.50 -8.26 2.26
CA GLY A 394 -4.88 -8.32 2.75
C GLY A 394 -5.56 -9.67 2.57
N LEU A 395 -4.81 -10.73 2.26
CA LEU A 395 -5.34 -12.09 2.10
C LEU A 395 -5.59 -12.77 3.45
N LEU A 396 -4.80 -12.44 4.48
CA LEU A 396 -5.00 -12.90 5.86
C LEU A 396 -5.09 -11.70 6.80
N TYR A 397 -6.00 -11.73 7.76
CA TYR A 397 -6.05 -10.76 8.86
C TYR A 397 -5.49 -11.42 10.11
N GLU A 398 -4.42 -10.88 10.68
CA GLU A 398 -3.85 -11.34 11.95
C GLU A 398 -4.64 -10.77 13.14
N ILE A 399 -5.05 -11.64 14.07
CA ILE A 399 -5.69 -11.23 15.31
C ILE A 399 -4.64 -11.14 16.40
N GLU A 400 -4.41 -9.93 16.90
CA GLU A 400 -3.60 -9.69 18.10
C GLU A 400 -4.26 -10.41 19.29
N SER A 401 -3.52 -11.32 19.94
CA SER A 401 -4.00 -12.05 21.10
C SER A 401 -3.42 -11.45 22.38
N ASP A 402 -4.26 -10.81 23.19
CA ASP A 402 -3.87 -10.26 24.52
C ASP A 402 -3.71 -11.34 25.62
N VAL A 403 -3.90 -12.62 25.29
CA VAL A 403 -4.04 -13.66 26.31
C VAL A 403 -3.13 -14.85 26.03
N SER A 404 -1.95 -14.83 26.65
CA SER A 404 -1.17 -16.05 26.84
C SER A 404 -2.00 -17.01 27.70
N HIS A 405 -2.17 -18.24 27.23
CA HIS A 405 -2.81 -19.30 28.00
C HIS A 405 -1.77 -20.38 28.23
N GLY A 406 -0.78 -20.06 29.08
CA GLY A 406 0.24 -20.99 29.56
C GLY A 406 1.24 -21.43 28.49
N GLU A 407 2.33 -22.04 28.97
CA GLU A 407 3.59 -22.33 28.28
C GLU A 407 3.50 -23.23 27.02
N ASP A 408 2.32 -23.71 26.63
CA ASP A 408 2.11 -24.73 25.59
C ASP A 408 1.22 -24.29 24.40
N ARG A 409 0.80 -23.02 24.31
CA ARG A 409 -0.22 -22.59 23.32
C ARG A 409 0.01 -21.24 22.65
N ASP A 410 1.25 -20.91 22.33
CA ASP A 410 1.55 -19.77 21.47
C ASP A 410 1.28 -20.13 20.00
N TYR A 411 0.06 -19.84 19.55
CA TYR A 411 -0.32 -19.91 18.14
C TYR A 411 -0.85 -18.56 17.65
N LYS A 412 -0.34 -18.13 16.50
CA LYS A 412 -0.88 -16.96 15.80
C LYS A 412 -2.23 -17.30 15.19
N ARG A 413 -3.15 -16.34 15.20
CA ARG A 413 -4.53 -16.50 14.72
C ARG A 413 -4.77 -15.61 13.52
N PHE A 414 -5.38 -16.18 12.49
CA PHE A 414 -5.68 -15.50 11.25
C PHE A 414 -7.13 -15.72 10.82
N ILE A 415 -7.70 -14.72 10.16
CA ILE A 415 -8.94 -14.83 9.39
C ILE A 415 -8.55 -14.71 7.91
N PRO A 416 -8.90 -15.65 7.02
CA PRO A 416 -8.67 -15.44 5.60
C PRO A 416 -9.71 -14.49 5.00
N HIS A 417 -9.34 -13.88 3.88
CA HIS A 417 -10.18 -12.93 3.16
C HIS A 417 -11.57 -13.51 2.88
N ILE A 418 -12.62 -12.85 3.38
CA ILE A 418 -13.99 -13.40 3.31
C ILE A 418 -14.48 -13.55 1.87
N ALA A 419 -14.10 -12.64 0.96
CA ALA A 419 -14.38 -12.81 -0.47
C ALA A 419 -13.87 -14.15 -1.04
N ALA A 420 -12.72 -14.67 -0.58
CA ALA A 420 -12.23 -15.99 -1.00
C ALA A 420 -13.14 -17.12 -0.51
N LEU A 421 -13.54 -17.07 0.77
CA LEU A 421 -14.49 -18.03 1.35
C LEU A 421 -15.85 -18.00 0.64
N LEU A 422 -16.34 -16.80 0.28
CA LEU A 422 -17.57 -16.62 -0.49
C LEU A 422 -17.44 -17.18 -1.90
N ASN A 423 -16.31 -16.93 -2.58
CA ASN A 423 -16.03 -17.42 -3.93
C ASN A 423 -16.01 -18.96 -4.00
N ILE A 424 -15.44 -19.64 -3.00
CA ILE A 424 -15.49 -21.11 -2.88
C ILE A 424 -16.77 -21.63 -2.22
N LYS A 425 -17.77 -20.76 -2.03
CA LYS A 425 -19.11 -21.11 -1.55
C LYS A 425 -19.11 -21.73 -0.14
N THR A 426 -18.28 -21.24 0.76
CA THR A 426 -18.18 -21.73 2.15
C THR A 426 -19.49 -21.52 2.92
N PHE A 427 -20.12 -20.36 2.74
CA PHE A 427 -21.37 -19.99 3.42
C PHE A 427 -22.61 -20.21 2.56
N LEU A 428 -22.55 -21.09 1.55
CA LEU A 428 -23.71 -21.42 0.70
C LEU A 428 -24.13 -22.87 0.90
N SER A 429 -25.43 -23.16 0.77
CA SER A 429 -25.91 -24.55 0.80
C SER A 429 -25.62 -25.26 -0.51
N LYS A 430 -25.34 -26.57 -0.46
CA LYS A 430 -25.18 -27.40 -1.65
C LYS A 430 -26.49 -27.35 -2.48
N GLY A 431 -26.41 -26.84 -3.71
CA GLY A 431 -27.48 -26.96 -4.70
C GLY A 431 -28.46 -25.80 -4.85
N THR A 432 -28.32 -24.68 -4.13
CA THR A 432 -29.19 -23.49 -4.37
C THR A 432 -28.43 -22.33 -5.02
N ALA A 433 -29.11 -21.62 -5.91
CA ALA A 433 -28.63 -20.37 -6.45
C ALA A 433 -28.55 -19.33 -5.32
N SER A 434 -27.32 -19.00 -4.91
CA SER A 434 -26.86 -17.78 -4.22
C SER A 434 -27.98 -16.81 -3.81
N SER A 435 -28.56 -16.98 -2.62
CA SER A 435 -29.21 -15.86 -1.95
C SER A 435 -28.19 -15.22 -1.01
N ALA A 436 -27.89 -13.94 -1.23
CA ALA A 436 -27.03 -13.17 -0.33
C ALA A 436 -27.49 -13.27 1.14
N LYS A 437 -28.82 -13.40 1.32
CA LYS A 437 -29.46 -13.62 2.61
C LYS A 437 -28.98 -14.89 3.32
N ILE A 438 -28.91 -16.06 2.66
CA ILE A 438 -28.42 -17.30 3.29
C ILE A 438 -26.94 -17.15 3.71
N ALA A 439 -26.12 -16.54 2.86
CA ALA A 439 -24.70 -16.32 3.18
C ALA A 439 -24.54 -15.42 4.40
N LEU A 440 -25.33 -14.35 4.49
CA LEU A 440 -25.35 -13.45 5.63
C LEU A 440 -25.84 -14.12 6.91
N GLU A 441 -26.94 -14.87 6.84
CA GLU A 441 -27.47 -15.60 7.99
C GLU A 441 -26.39 -16.52 8.59
N ARG A 442 -25.64 -17.23 7.74
CA ARG A 442 -24.52 -18.08 8.18
C ARG A 442 -23.32 -17.28 8.69
N LEU A 443 -22.99 -16.15 8.08
CA LEU A 443 -21.95 -15.25 8.58
C LEU A 443 -22.34 -14.61 9.93
N GLN A 444 -23.62 -14.55 10.28
CA GLN A 444 -24.11 -14.07 11.57
C GLN A 444 -24.22 -15.18 12.63
N PHE A 445 -23.98 -16.45 12.27
CA PHE A 445 -23.89 -17.53 13.25
C PHE A 445 -22.81 -17.26 14.30
N LYS A 446 -22.97 -17.90 15.46
CA LYS A 446 -22.00 -17.78 16.55
C LYS A 446 -20.65 -18.34 16.12
N SER A 447 -19.58 -17.56 16.32
CA SER A 447 -18.21 -18.01 16.07
C SER A 447 -17.84 -19.15 17.01
N THR A 448 -17.14 -20.15 16.47
CA THR A 448 -16.57 -21.22 17.30
C THR A 448 -15.43 -20.70 18.16
N LYS A 449 -15.39 -21.08 19.44
CA LYS A 449 -14.41 -20.56 20.42
C LYS A 449 -12.95 -20.85 20.08
N HIS A 450 -12.67 -21.96 19.39
CA HIS A 450 -11.31 -22.39 19.08
C HIS A 450 -11.08 -22.35 17.57
N PRO A 451 -9.92 -21.85 17.11
CA PRO A 451 -9.57 -21.90 15.70
C PRO A 451 -9.32 -23.33 15.23
N ILE A 452 -9.32 -23.52 13.91
CA ILE A 452 -8.70 -24.69 13.29
C ILE A 452 -7.20 -24.61 13.57
N ARG A 453 -6.65 -25.60 14.27
CA ARG A 453 -5.22 -25.62 14.62
C ARG A 453 -4.42 -26.45 13.62
N ARG A 454 -3.31 -25.91 13.14
CA ARG A 454 -2.29 -26.58 12.34
C ARG A 454 -0.90 -26.21 12.85
N THR A 455 0.08 -27.07 12.61
CA THR A 455 1.51 -26.70 12.76
C THR A 455 2.03 -26.15 11.43
N LYS A 456 3.14 -25.38 11.46
CA LYS A 456 3.80 -24.95 10.22
C LYS A 456 4.08 -26.11 9.25
N ASP A 457 4.60 -27.24 9.75
CA ASP A 457 4.98 -28.38 8.90
C ASP A 457 3.74 -29.06 8.29
N SER A 458 2.66 -29.16 9.07
CA SER A 458 1.42 -29.77 8.62
C SER A 458 0.76 -28.95 7.50
N ILE A 459 0.74 -27.61 7.62
CA ILE A 459 0.13 -26.78 6.59
C ILE A 459 0.98 -26.71 5.33
N LEU A 460 2.32 -26.64 5.45
CA LEU A 460 3.23 -26.63 4.30
C LEU A 460 3.15 -27.94 3.51
N LYS A 461 3.24 -29.08 4.20
CA LYS A 461 3.15 -30.40 3.57
C LYS A 461 1.80 -30.63 2.90
N SER A 462 0.70 -30.27 3.57
CA SER A 462 -0.64 -30.43 2.99
C SER A 462 -0.95 -29.45 1.86
N SER A 463 -0.15 -28.38 1.72
CA SER A 463 -0.21 -27.43 0.60
C SER A 463 0.74 -27.78 -0.54
N GLY A 464 1.51 -28.87 -0.43
CA GLY A 464 2.52 -29.25 -1.43
C GLY A 464 3.69 -28.27 -1.51
N VAL A 465 4.14 -27.78 -0.35
CA VAL A 465 5.34 -26.92 -0.21
C VAL A 465 6.42 -27.75 0.46
N ASP A 466 7.48 -28.07 -0.28
CA ASP A 466 8.58 -28.93 0.20
C ASP A 466 9.68 -28.14 0.91
N GLU A 467 10.09 -26.98 0.37
CA GLU A 467 11.13 -26.13 0.94
C GLU A 467 10.84 -24.64 0.68
N LEU A 468 10.93 -23.82 1.73
CA LEU A 468 10.85 -22.36 1.62
C LEU A 468 12.27 -21.79 1.60
N LYS A 469 12.61 -21.09 0.53
CA LYS A 469 13.88 -20.37 0.39
C LYS A 469 13.68 -19.09 -0.41
N PHE A 470 14.63 -18.16 -0.31
CA PHE A 470 14.67 -17.02 -1.22
C PHE A 470 15.13 -17.47 -2.62
N ASN A 471 14.53 -16.88 -3.65
CA ASN A 471 14.88 -17.15 -5.04
C ASN A 471 15.99 -16.18 -5.48
N LEU A 472 17.23 -16.51 -5.17
CA LEU A 472 18.36 -15.65 -5.50
C LEU A 472 18.69 -15.73 -7.00
N PRO A 473 18.79 -14.59 -7.71
CA PRO A 473 19.09 -14.60 -9.13
C PRO A 473 20.50 -15.16 -9.37
N SER A 474 20.63 -16.11 -10.29
CA SER A 474 21.92 -16.69 -10.68
C SER A 474 22.86 -15.63 -11.26
N CYS A 475 24.15 -15.95 -11.27
CA CYS A 475 25.17 -15.10 -11.88
C CYS A 475 24.86 -14.85 -13.36
N SER A 476 24.82 -13.59 -13.80
CA SER A 476 24.59 -13.21 -15.19
C SER A 476 25.69 -13.71 -16.15
N SER A 477 26.92 -13.91 -15.66
CA SER A 477 28.05 -14.37 -16.47
C SER A 477 28.17 -15.89 -16.58
N CYS A 478 27.83 -16.65 -15.51
CA CYS A 478 28.06 -18.10 -15.49
C CYS A 478 26.87 -18.93 -15.01
N ASN A 479 25.72 -18.31 -14.78
CA ASN A 479 24.47 -18.94 -14.31
C ASN A 479 24.55 -19.73 -13.00
N THR A 480 25.65 -19.61 -12.25
CA THR A 480 25.76 -20.26 -10.94
C THR A 480 24.84 -19.58 -9.94
N GLU A 481 24.09 -20.38 -9.17
CA GLU A 481 23.21 -19.90 -8.10
C GLU A 481 24.00 -19.14 -7.03
N ARG A 482 23.39 -18.13 -6.43
CA ARG A 482 24.00 -17.43 -5.30
C ARG A 482 23.86 -18.26 -4.03
N ILE A 483 24.88 -18.21 -3.18
CA ILE A 483 24.91 -18.91 -1.89
C ILE A 483 24.18 -18.07 -0.82
N SER A 484 24.28 -16.75 -0.91
CA SER A 484 23.66 -15.85 0.06
C SER A 484 23.16 -14.56 -0.59
N GLN A 485 22.22 -13.89 0.07
CA GLN A 485 21.67 -12.60 -0.38
C GLN A 485 22.72 -11.48 -0.45
N ASN A 486 23.65 -11.45 0.50
CA ASN A 486 24.65 -10.38 0.58
C ASN A 486 25.89 -10.65 -0.29
N GLN A 487 25.83 -11.65 -1.17
CA GLN A 487 26.94 -12.04 -2.02
C GLN A 487 27.10 -11.01 -3.16
N LYS A 488 28.16 -10.21 -3.09
CA LYS A 488 28.50 -9.20 -4.12
C LYS A 488 29.17 -9.79 -5.36
N PHE A 489 29.89 -10.91 -5.21
CA PHE A 489 30.66 -11.53 -6.29
C PHE A 489 30.34 -13.01 -6.43
N CYS A 490 30.23 -13.51 -7.65
CA CYS A 490 29.97 -14.91 -7.93
C CYS A 490 31.11 -15.78 -7.39
N HIS A 491 30.76 -16.80 -6.60
CA HIS A 491 31.73 -17.71 -5.99
C HIS A 491 32.41 -18.62 -7.03
N ASN A 492 31.81 -18.80 -8.20
CA ASN A 492 32.34 -19.64 -9.28
C ASN A 492 33.19 -18.84 -10.27
N CYS A 493 32.68 -17.72 -10.81
CA CYS A 493 33.38 -16.97 -11.87
C CYS A 493 33.97 -15.62 -11.42
N GLY A 494 33.73 -15.18 -10.19
CA GLY A 494 34.23 -13.89 -9.67
C GLY A 494 33.51 -12.65 -10.21
N ALA A 495 32.55 -12.78 -11.13
CA ALA A 495 31.79 -11.65 -11.67
C ALA A 495 30.95 -10.97 -10.59
N GLU A 496 30.85 -9.64 -10.67
CA GLU A 496 29.96 -8.86 -9.80
C GLU A 496 28.50 -9.25 -10.05
N LEU A 497 27.77 -9.47 -8.97
CA LEU A 497 26.37 -9.89 -8.99
C LEU A 497 25.50 -8.65 -8.85
N ILE A 498 25.00 -8.16 -9.98
CA ILE A 498 24.12 -6.99 -10.03
C ILE A 498 22.67 -7.47 -9.93
N ASP A 499 21.90 -6.89 -9.01
CA ASP A 499 20.45 -7.08 -8.95
C ASP A 499 19.79 -6.14 -9.97
N ILE A 500 18.87 -6.69 -10.78
CA ILE A 500 18.15 -5.90 -11.78
C ILE A 500 17.15 -5.00 -11.04
N SER A 501 17.26 -3.68 -11.23
CA SER A 501 16.38 -2.66 -10.65
C SER A 501 14.90 -2.93 -10.96
N SER A 502 14.03 -2.76 -9.96
CA SER A 502 12.57 -2.93 -10.10
C SER A 502 12.00 -1.87 -11.06
N PHE A 503 12.58 -0.66 -11.03
CA PHE A 503 12.34 0.41 -11.98
C PHE A 503 12.66 -0.01 -13.42
N ASP A 504 13.86 -0.54 -13.66
CA ASP A 504 14.27 -0.93 -15.01
C ASP A 504 13.39 -2.07 -15.54
N GLN A 505 13.00 -3.01 -14.67
CA GLN A 505 12.02 -4.04 -15.02
C GLN A 505 10.68 -3.41 -15.40
N CYS A 506 10.14 -2.47 -14.62
CA CYS A 506 8.91 -1.76 -14.95
C CYS A 506 9.02 -1.03 -16.30
N MET A 507 10.13 -0.33 -16.53
CA MET A 507 10.35 0.42 -17.77
C MET A 507 10.45 -0.51 -18.99
N SER A 508 10.92 -1.76 -18.80
CA SER A 508 11.01 -2.76 -19.87
C SER A 508 9.67 -3.42 -20.25
N ILE A 509 8.61 -3.26 -19.43
CA ILE A 509 7.30 -3.86 -19.72
C ILE A 509 6.71 -3.24 -20.98
N PRO A 510 6.16 -4.04 -21.92
CA PRO A 510 5.49 -3.50 -23.09
C PRO A 510 4.28 -2.65 -22.71
N LEU A 511 4.13 -1.46 -23.30
CA LEU A 511 3.00 -0.56 -22.97
C LEU A 511 1.65 -1.22 -23.28
N ALA A 512 1.60 -2.11 -24.28
CA ALA A 512 0.40 -2.85 -24.64
C ALA A 512 -0.05 -3.87 -23.57
N ASP A 513 0.83 -4.28 -22.66
CA ASP A 513 0.56 -5.33 -21.67
C ASP A 513 0.05 -4.79 -20.33
N ILE A 514 -0.05 -3.47 -20.17
CA ILE A 514 -0.56 -2.87 -18.92
C ILE A 514 -2.02 -3.30 -18.65
N THR A 515 -2.33 -3.42 -17.36
CA THR A 515 -3.67 -3.77 -16.89
C THR A 515 -4.65 -2.62 -17.15
N GLY A 516 -5.91 -2.94 -17.45
CA GLY A 516 -6.96 -1.94 -17.71
C GLY A 516 -7.10 -1.45 -19.17
N LEU A 517 -6.16 -1.79 -20.07
CA LEU A 517 -6.35 -1.57 -21.51
C LEU A 517 -7.37 -2.55 -22.11
N THR A 518 -8.20 -2.05 -23.03
CA THR A 518 -9.09 -2.93 -23.81
C THR A 518 -8.31 -3.67 -24.90
N PRO A 519 -8.77 -4.85 -25.37
CA PRO A 519 -8.09 -5.60 -26.43
C PRO A 519 -7.81 -4.76 -27.69
N TRP A 520 -8.76 -3.88 -28.05
CA TRP A 520 -8.59 -2.93 -29.16
C TRP A 520 -7.48 -1.90 -28.92
N MET A 521 -7.37 -1.35 -27.70
CA MET A 521 -6.31 -0.40 -27.37
C MET A 521 -4.94 -1.07 -27.41
N ARG A 522 -4.83 -2.31 -26.93
CA ARG A 522 -3.57 -3.08 -26.99
C ARG A 522 -3.11 -3.28 -28.42
N ASP A 523 -4.03 -3.67 -29.30
CA ASP A 523 -3.73 -3.91 -30.72
C ASP A 523 -3.27 -2.62 -31.42
N LYS A 524 -3.96 -1.50 -31.18
CA LYS A 524 -3.58 -0.19 -31.72
C LYS A 524 -2.21 0.29 -31.22
N ILE A 525 -1.93 0.16 -29.92
CA ILE A 525 -0.62 0.52 -29.35
C ILE A 525 0.48 -0.33 -29.98
N LYS A 526 0.27 -1.66 -30.06
CA LYS A 526 1.26 -2.60 -30.58
C LYS A 526 1.57 -2.43 -32.06
N ASN A 527 0.57 -2.09 -32.88
CA ASN A 527 0.71 -2.08 -34.34
C ASN A 527 0.91 -0.68 -34.94
N GLU A 528 0.43 0.39 -34.29
CA GLU A 528 0.38 1.74 -34.88
C GLU A 528 1.20 2.79 -34.11
N ILE A 529 1.78 2.44 -32.97
CA ILE A 529 2.58 3.37 -32.14
C ILE A 529 3.97 2.78 -31.86
N PRO A 530 4.83 2.64 -32.90
CA PRO A 530 6.16 2.03 -32.76
C PRO A 530 7.09 2.83 -31.84
N LYS A 531 6.73 4.07 -31.49
CA LYS A 531 7.51 4.90 -30.57
C LYS A 531 7.27 4.56 -29.10
N PHE A 532 6.21 3.81 -28.77
CA PHE A 532 5.88 3.38 -27.41
C PHE A 532 5.79 1.87 -27.33
N GLU A 533 6.92 1.20 -27.55
CA GLU A 533 7.02 -0.24 -27.36
C GLU A 533 6.94 -0.58 -25.87
N THR A 534 7.67 0.18 -25.05
CA THR A 534 7.77 -0.05 -23.61
C THR A 534 7.19 1.11 -22.79
N ILE A 535 6.98 0.87 -21.50
CA ILE A 535 6.64 1.91 -20.53
C ILE A 535 7.74 2.97 -20.45
N GLY A 536 9.01 2.58 -20.56
CA GLY A 536 10.15 3.52 -20.55
C GLY A 536 10.05 4.55 -21.66
N ASP A 537 9.71 4.13 -22.87
CA ASP A 537 9.52 5.03 -24.01
C ASP A 537 8.37 6.02 -23.77
N PHE A 538 7.30 5.54 -23.12
CA PHE A 538 6.16 6.37 -22.75
C PHE A 538 6.50 7.43 -21.70
N VAL A 539 7.18 7.03 -20.62
CA VAL A 539 7.52 7.92 -19.48
C VAL A 539 8.56 8.98 -19.88
N THR A 540 9.48 8.64 -20.78
CA THR A 540 10.54 9.56 -21.25
C THR A 540 10.04 10.57 -22.28
N SER A 541 8.84 10.37 -22.85
CA SER A 541 8.29 11.27 -23.86
C SER A 541 7.85 12.61 -23.26
N GLN A 542 8.32 13.71 -23.85
CA GLN A 542 7.92 15.08 -23.47
C GLN A 542 6.44 15.39 -23.70
N ASP A 543 5.82 14.80 -24.74
CA ASP A 543 4.38 14.95 -25.02
C ASP A 543 3.77 13.60 -25.44
N PRO A 544 3.44 12.73 -24.47
CA PRO A 544 2.87 11.42 -24.75
C PRO A 544 1.51 11.50 -25.46
N SER A 545 0.75 12.58 -25.22
CA SER A 545 -0.57 12.79 -25.82
C SER A 545 -0.48 13.03 -27.32
N LYS A 546 0.52 13.79 -27.78
CA LYS A 546 0.75 14.00 -29.21
C LYS A 546 1.18 12.72 -29.92
N VAL A 547 2.03 11.91 -29.29
CA VAL A 547 2.50 10.63 -29.86
C VAL A 547 1.35 9.62 -29.95
N LEU A 548 0.54 9.47 -28.90
CA LEU A 548 -0.61 8.55 -28.90
C LEU A 548 -1.66 8.91 -29.96
N ARG A 549 -1.83 10.19 -30.25
CA ARG A 549 -2.76 10.69 -31.27
C ARG A 549 -2.33 10.41 -32.71
N GLN A 550 -1.14 9.85 -32.94
CA GLN A 550 -0.68 9.45 -34.28
C GLN A 550 -1.36 8.16 -34.75
N ALA A 551 -1.82 7.31 -33.82
CA ALA A 551 -2.57 6.10 -34.15
C ALA A 551 -4.02 6.42 -34.55
N GLU A 552 -4.54 5.62 -35.48
CA GLU A 552 -5.85 5.86 -36.06
C GLU A 552 -6.94 5.68 -34.99
N GLN A 553 -7.88 6.63 -34.95
CA GLN A 553 -8.99 6.66 -33.98
C GLN A 553 -8.56 6.79 -32.50
N ILE A 554 -7.30 7.14 -32.21
CA ILE A 554 -6.89 7.61 -30.88
C ILE A 554 -6.99 9.14 -30.84
N GLY A 555 -8.19 9.63 -30.51
CA GLY A 555 -8.40 11.06 -30.25
C GLY A 555 -7.88 11.48 -28.86
N GLN A 556 -7.88 12.79 -28.59
CA GLN A 556 -7.38 13.39 -27.34
C GLN A 556 -7.88 12.69 -26.06
N LYS A 557 -9.18 12.42 -25.96
CA LYS A 557 -9.77 11.75 -24.78
C LYS A 557 -9.28 10.32 -24.58
N ARG A 558 -8.98 9.60 -25.66
CA ARG A 558 -8.47 8.22 -25.58
C ARG A 558 -6.99 8.23 -25.22
N ALA A 559 -6.23 9.18 -25.76
CA ALA A 559 -4.84 9.41 -25.36
C ALA A 559 -4.74 9.73 -23.86
N GLU A 560 -5.55 10.66 -23.36
CA GLU A 560 -5.62 10.98 -21.91
C GLU A 560 -5.94 9.75 -21.06
N LYS A 561 -6.86 8.88 -21.51
CA LYS A 561 -7.17 7.63 -20.81
C LYS A 561 -6.00 6.66 -20.80
N ILE A 562 -5.31 6.48 -21.92
CA ILE A 562 -4.14 5.59 -22.00
C ILE A 562 -3.02 6.14 -21.12
N ILE A 563 -2.78 7.46 -21.14
CA ILE A 563 -1.81 8.12 -20.26
C ILE A 563 -2.15 7.84 -18.81
N LEU A 564 -3.41 8.06 -18.41
CA LEU A 564 -3.83 7.83 -17.03
C LEU A 564 -3.62 6.37 -16.63
N LEU A 565 -4.02 5.41 -17.46
CA LEU A 565 -3.84 3.99 -17.19
C LEU A 565 -2.35 3.60 -17.09
N ALA A 566 -1.51 4.12 -17.98
CA ALA A 566 -0.08 3.87 -17.99
C ALA A 566 0.60 4.48 -16.76
N THR A 567 0.33 5.74 -16.43
CA THR A 567 0.86 6.39 -15.22
C THR A 567 0.35 5.68 -13.96
N THR A 568 -0.94 5.33 -13.90
CA THR A 568 -1.50 4.57 -12.77
C THR A 568 -0.87 3.21 -12.65
N PHE A 569 -0.61 2.51 -13.77
CA PHE A 569 0.08 1.22 -13.76
C PHE A 569 1.52 1.36 -13.29
N VAL A 570 2.27 2.36 -13.77
CA VAL A 570 3.65 2.63 -13.32
C VAL A 570 3.65 2.92 -11.82
N ASP A 571 2.75 3.79 -11.37
CA ASP A 571 2.60 4.08 -9.96
C ASP A 571 2.20 2.80 -9.19
N GLU A 572 1.27 1.97 -9.67
CA GLU A 572 0.88 0.72 -8.99
C GLU A 572 1.91 -0.40 -9.06
N PHE A 573 2.75 -0.41 -10.08
CA PHE A 573 3.82 -1.39 -10.25
C PHE A 573 5.00 -1.02 -9.36
N LEU A 574 5.36 0.27 -9.29
CA LEU A 574 6.49 0.75 -8.51
C LEU A 574 6.13 1.04 -7.06
N GLN A 575 4.86 1.36 -6.76
CA GLN A 575 4.30 1.32 -5.41
C GLN A 575 4.07 -0.10 -4.96
#